data_AF-A0A952RYN9-F1
#
_entry.id   AF-A0A952RYN9-F1
#
_cell.length_a   1.000
_cell.length_b   1.000
_cell.length_c   1.000
_cell.angle_alpha   90.00
_cell.angle_beta   90.00
_cell.angle_gamma   90.00
#
_symmetry.space_group_name_H-M   'P 1'
#
loop_
_entity.id
_entity.type
_entity.pdbx_description
1 polymer ?
#
loop_
_entity_poly.entity_id
_entity_poly.type
_entity_poly.pdbx_seq_one_letter_code
_entity_poly.pdbx_strand_id
1 'polypeptide(L)'
;MKHTIFVLLVALLFSACSRKQIEMNPTRDHLHFEFLTREGCKNTPVMLENLKAAIAEGQISADYTVIQQAALPPDDPRTGYPTPTILLNGKDIFGLAVPKPPFPEPS
;
A
#
# COMPACT_ATOMS: atom_id res chain seq x y z
N MET A 1 -50.43 4.95 35.89
CA MET A 1 -50.22 4.82 34.43
C MET A 1 -49.36 5.93 33.79
N LYS A 2 -48.69 6.80 34.55
CA LYS A 2 -47.80 7.86 34.01
C LYS A 2 -46.29 7.53 34.07
N HIS A 3 -45.88 6.59 34.92
CA HIS A 3 -44.46 6.24 35.10
C HIS A 3 -43.95 5.22 34.08
N THR A 4 -44.84 4.42 33.47
CA THR A 4 -44.46 3.40 32.47
C THR A 4 -44.01 3.99 31.13
N ILE A 5 -44.41 5.23 30.82
CA ILE A 5 -44.07 5.91 29.57
C ILE A 5 -42.64 6.49 29.62
N PHE A 6 -42.15 6.88 30.79
CA PHE A 6 -40.84 7.51 30.94
C PHE A 6 -39.67 6.52 30.75
N VAL A 7 -39.88 5.25 31.12
CA VAL A 7 -38.84 4.21 31.05
C VAL A 7 -38.58 3.76 29.60
N LEU A 8 -39.58 3.82 28.72
CA LEU A 8 -39.45 3.46 27.31
C LEU A 8 -38.69 4.52 26.48
N LEU A 9 -38.69 5.79 26.90
CA LEU A 9 -38.03 6.87 26.16
C LEU A 9 -36.51 6.92 26.39
N VAL A 10 -36.03 6.47 27.55
CA VAL A 10 -34.60 6.51 27.91
C VAL A 10 -33.82 5.36 27.27
N ALA A 11 -34.47 4.24 26.96
CA ALA A 11 -33.83 3.07 26.35
C ALA A 11 -33.47 3.26 24.85
N LEU A 12 -34.04 4.26 24.18
CA LEU A 12 -33.83 4.52 22.74
C LEU A 12 -32.66 5.49 22.45
N LEU A 13 -32.03 6.07 23.48
CA LEU A 13 -30.97 7.09 23.30
C LEU A 13 -29.53 6.54 23.32
N PHE A 14 -29.32 5.23 23.47
CA PHE A 14 -27.98 4.61 23.45
C PHE A 14 -27.70 3.75 22.20
N SER A 15 -28.44 3.97 21.10
CA SER A 15 -28.26 3.20 19.85
C SER A 15 -27.65 4.03 18.72
N ALA A 16 -26.47 4.60 18.95
CA ALA A 16 -25.57 5.17 17.92
C ALA A 16 -24.25 5.56 18.62
N CYS A 17 -23.05 5.08 18.31
CA CYS A 17 -22.50 4.43 17.13
C CYS A 17 -21.72 3.18 17.57
N SER A 18 -22.18 1.97 17.22
CA SER A 18 -21.26 0.84 17.13
C SER A 18 -20.40 1.06 15.88
N ARG A 19 -19.26 1.73 16.05
CA ARG A 19 -18.21 1.74 15.04
C ARG A 19 -17.83 0.27 14.85
N LYS A 20 -18.23 -0.31 13.73
CA LYS A 20 -17.86 -1.68 13.35
C LYS A 20 -16.33 -1.71 13.37
N GLN A 21 -15.76 -2.27 14.44
CA GLN A 21 -14.35 -2.58 14.46
C GLN A 21 -14.19 -3.61 13.35
N ILE A 22 -13.58 -3.18 12.24
CA ILE A 22 -12.90 -4.13 11.38
C ILE A 22 -11.83 -4.70 12.31
N GLU A 23 -12.15 -5.86 12.87
CA GLU A 23 -11.19 -6.71 13.54
C GLU A 23 -10.17 -7.05 12.45
N MET A 24 -9.09 -6.26 12.39
CA MET A 24 -7.89 -6.64 11.69
C MET A 24 -7.40 -7.89 12.41
N ASN A 25 -7.84 -9.05 11.95
CA ASN A 25 -7.20 -10.30 12.27
C ASN A 25 -5.76 -10.20 11.74
N PRO A 26 -4.73 -10.12 12.61
CA PRO A 26 -3.36 -10.02 12.18
C PRO A 26 -2.86 -11.44 11.93
N THR A 27 -3.49 -12.17 11.01
CA THR A 27 -2.65 -12.88 10.06
C THR A 27 -1.88 -11.74 9.40
N ARG A 28 -0.63 -11.52 9.81
CA ARG A 28 0.24 -10.54 9.16
C ARG A 28 0.24 -10.92 7.69
N ASP A 29 -0.60 -10.26 6.90
CA ASP A 29 -0.66 -10.47 5.46
C ASP A 29 0.77 -10.31 4.98
N HIS A 30 1.30 -11.37 4.38
CA HIS A 30 2.65 -11.37 3.87
C HIS A 30 2.78 -10.20 2.89
N LEU A 31 3.57 -9.20 3.25
CA LEU A 31 3.65 -7.96 2.47
C LEU A 31 4.53 -8.18 1.25
N HIS A 32 4.06 -7.79 0.08
CA HIS A 32 4.85 -7.90 -1.15
C HIS A 32 5.28 -6.52 -1.64
N PHE A 33 6.60 -6.33 -1.76
CA PHE A 33 7.18 -5.12 -2.33
C PHE A 33 7.60 -5.32 -3.80
N GLU A 34 7.32 -4.34 -4.64
CA GLU A 34 7.80 -4.30 -6.02
C GLU A 34 8.85 -3.20 -6.14
N PHE A 35 10.10 -3.57 -6.44
CA PHE A 35 11.20 -2.62 -6.68
C PHE A 35 11.34 -2.38 -8.18
N LEU A 36 10.77 -1.27 -8.65
CA LEU A 36 10.81 -0.88 -10.05
C LEU A 36 12.15 -0.22 -10.39
N THR A 37 12.82 -0.71 -11.42
CA THR A 37 14.12 -0.19 -11.86
C THR A 37 14.29 -0.33 -13.38
N ARG A 38 15.38 0.25 -13.88
CA ARG A 38 15.93 0.04 -15.23
C ARG A 38 17.40 -0.32 -15.13
N GLU A 39 17.93 -0.91 -16.19
CA GLU A 39 19.37 -1.10 -16.33
C GLU A 39 20.10 0.26 -16.29
N GLY A 40 21.28 0.30 -15.65
CA GLY A 40 22.10 1.51 -15.59
C GLY A 40 21.61 2.61 -14.64
N CYS A 41 20.47 2.44 -13.95
CA CYS A 41 20.00 3.43 -13.00
C CYS A 41 20.94 3.52 -11.78
N LYS A 42 21.62 4.67 -11.65
CA LYS A 42 22.69 4.90 -10.67
C LYS A 42 22.28 4.64 -9.22
N ASN A 43 21.03 4.94 -8.85
CA ASN A 43 20.56 4.86 -7.47
C ASN A 43 19.97 3.49 -7.09
N THR A 44 19.85 2.58 -8.06
CA THR A 44 19.29 1.23 -7.83
C THR A 44 20.01 0.43 -6.75
N PRO A 45 21.36 0.34 -6.73
CA PRO A 45 22.05 -0.46 -5.71
C PRO A 45 21.75 0.04 -4.29
N VAL A 46 21.81 1.36 -4.09
CA VAL A 46 21.61 1.99 -2.78
C VAL A 46 20.17 1.83 -2.30
N MET A 47 19.17 2.12 -3.16
CA MET A 47 17.78 2.02 -2.74
C MET A 47 17.34 0.57 -2.49
N LEU A 48 17.88 -0.40 -3.25
CA LEU A 48 17.60 -1.82 -3.05
C LEU A 48 18.20 -2.34 -1.73
N GLU A 49 19.40 -1.90 -1.37
CA GLU A 49 20.00 -2.21 -0.07
C GLU A 49 19.15 -1.68 1.09
N ASN A 50 18.68 -0.43 0.99
CA ASN A 50 17.79 0.17 1.99
C ASN A 50 16.47 -0.60 2.13
N LEU A 51 15.86 -1.06 1.03
CA LEU A 51 14.65 -1.88 1.09
C LEU A 51 14.91 -3.20 1.83
N LYS A 52 16.02 -3.89 1.53
CA LYS A 52 16.41 -5.13 2.21
C LYS A 52 16.61 -4.91 3.71
N ALA A 53 17.31 -3.85 4.09
CA ALA A 53 17.55 -3.49 5.48
C ALA A 53 16.23 -3.21 6.22
N ALA A 54 15.33 -2.42 5.61
CA ALA A 54 14.04 -2.10 6.20
C ALA A 54 13.15 -3.35 6.43
N ILE A 55 13.14 -4.29 5.49
CA ILE A 55 12.42 -5.57 5.65
C ILE A 55 13.01 -6.38 6.81
N ALA A 56 14.34 -6.48 6.89
CA ALA A 56 15.03 -7.23 7.94
C ALA A 56 14.82 -6.61 9.34
N GLU A 57 14.91 -5.28 9.45
CA GLU A 57 14.76 -4.55 10.71
C GLU A 57 13.30 -4.46 11.18
N GLY A 58 12.35 -4.33 10.25
CA GLY A 58 10.94 -4.11 10.55
C GLY A 58 10.22 -5.28 11.21
N GLN A 59 10.86 -6.46 11.29
CA GLN A 59 10.24 -7.71 11.76
C GLN A 59 8.87 -7.98 11.08
N ILE A 60 8.75 -7.53 9.82
CA ILE A 60 7.59 -7.77 8.97
C ILE A 60 7.86 -9.02 8.15
N SER A 61 6.84 -9.87 8.01
CA SER A 61 6.90 -10.95 7.03
C SER A 61 6.65 -10.33 5.67
N ALA A 62 7.72 -10.10 4.92
CA ALA A 62 7.66 -9.47 3.61
C ALA A 62 8.71 -10.03 2.66
N ASP A 63 8.37 -10.05 1.38
CA ASP A 63 9.28 -10.31 0.27
C ASP A 63 9.32 -9.11 -0.68
N TYR A 64 10.22 -9.17 -1.65
CA TYR A 64 10.27 -8.19 -2.73
C TYR A 64 10.64 -8.83 -4.05
N THR A 65 10.13 -8.25 -5.15
CA THR A 65 10.54 -8.57 -6.52
C THR A 65 11.20 -7.36 -7.16
N VAL A 66 12.33 -7.57 -7.83
CA VAL A 66 12.96 -6.55 -8.67
C VAL A 66 12.35 -6.63 -10.07
N ILE A 67 11.76 -5.53 -10.52
CA ILE A 67 11.06 -5.45 -11.80
C ILE A 67 11.82 -4.49 -12.71
N GLN A 68 12.32 -5.02 -13.82
CA GLN A 68 12.88 -4.20 -14.90
C GLN A 68 11.72 -3.64 -15.73
N GLN A 69 11.48 -2.33 -15.65
CA GLN A 69 10.39 -1.68 -16.37
C GLN A 69 10.47 -1.91 -17.89
N ALA A 70 11.68 -2.05 -18.45
CA ALA A 70 11.89 -2.33 -19.87
C ALA A 70 11.38 -3.72 -20.32
N ALA A 71 11.12 -4.64 -19.39
CA ALA A 71 10.56 -5.96 -19.67
C ALA A 71 9.02 -6.02 -19.53
N LEU A 72 8.39 -4.92 -19.13
CA LEU A 72 6.94 -4.84 -18.97
C LEU A 72 6.24 -4.47 -20.29
N PRO A 73 4.96 -4.84 -20.46
CA PRO A 73 4.13 -4.32 -21.54
C PRO A 73 4.09 -2.78 -21.56
N PRO A 74 4.06 -2.12 -22.74
CA PRO A 74 4.06 -0.66 -22.82
C PRO A 74 2.87 0.04 -22.14
N ASP A 75 1.76 -0.67 -21.96
CA ASP A 75 0.54 -0.18 -21.31
C ASP A 75 0.49 -0.49 -19.80
N ASP A 76 1.48 -1.20 -19.26
CA ASP A 76 1.58 -1.45 -17.83
C ASP A 76 1.85 -0.12 -17.09
N PRO A 77 0.99 0.30 -16.14
CA PRO A 77 1.16 1.54 -15.38
C PRO A 77 2.52 1.66 -14.68
N ARG A 78 3.14 0.52 -14.36
CA ARG A 78 4.44 0.51 -13.70
C ARG A 78 5.55 1.06 -14.56
N THR A 79 5.40 1.10 -15.89
CA THR A 79 6.37 1.70 -16.82
C THR A 79 6.47 3.22 -16.69
N GLY A 80 5.39 3.86 -16.21
CA GLY A 80 5.32 5.31 -16.05
C GLY A 80 5.87 5.86 -14.74
N TYR A 81 6.24 5.01 -13.77
CA TYR A 81 6.91 5.48 -12.55
C TYR A 81 8.36 5.88 -12.86
N PRO A 82 8.93 6.86 -12.13
CA PRO A 82 10.37 7.09 -12.17
C PRO A 82 11.14 5.86 -11.65
N THR A 83 12.44 5.80 -11.92
CA THR A 83 13.28 4.72 -11.40
C THR A 83 14.44 5.25 -10.54
N PRO A 84 14.78 4.58 -9.43
CA PRO A 84 14.04 3.47 -8.83
C PRO A 84 12.76 3.92 -8.10
N THR A 85 11.77 3.03 -7.97
CA THR A 85 10.51 3.25 -7.21
C THR A 85 10.15 1.98 -6.43
N ILE A 86 9.56 2.12 -5.24
CA ILE A 86 9.10 0.98 -4.42
C ILE A 86 7.58 1.03 -4.31
N LEU A 87 6.92 -0.05 -4.73
CA LEU A 87 5.50 -0.24 -4.49
C LEU A 87 5.29 -1.25 -3.37
N LEU A 88 4.22 -1.06 -2.60
CA LEU A 88 3.64 -2.04 -1.70
C LEU A 88 2.25 -2.38 -2.22
N ASN A 89 2.04 -3.63 -2.64
CA ASN A 89 0.79 -4.10 -3.23
C ASN A 89 0.29 -3.16 -4.37
N GLY A 90 1.16 -2.82 -5.31
CA GLY A 90 0.86 -1.95 -6.45
C GLY A 90 0.75 -0.45 -6.16
N LYS A 91 1.01 0.01 -4.92
CA LYS A 91 0.95 1.43 -4.53
C LYS A 91 2.31 1.96 -4.12
N ASP A 92 2.69 3.13 -4.63
CA ASP A 92 3.93 3.78 -4.22
C ASP A 92 3.94 4.10 -2.72
N ILE A 93 5.04 3.74 -2.05
CA ILE A 93 5.17 3.90 -0.59
C ILE A 93 5.33 5.36 -0.14
N PHE A 94 5.63 6.27 -1.07
CA PHE A 94 5.78 7.71 -0.82
C PHE A 94 4.58 8.53 -1.31
N GLY A 95 3.55 7.87 -1.86
CA GLY A 95 2.29 8.50 -2.26
C GLY A 95 2.27 9.06 -3.68
N LEU A 96 3.20 8.68 -4.56
CA LEU A 96 3.06 8.97 -6.00
C LEU A 96 1.75 8.38 -6.53
N ALA A 97 1.04 9.17 -7.32
CA ALA A 97 -0.15 8.69 -8.02
C ALA A 97 0.21 7.60 -9.04
N VAL A 98 -0.67 6.61 -9.20
CA VAL A 98 -0.52 5.58 -10.23
C VAL A 98 -0.46 6.25 -11.61
N PRO A 99 0.62 6.08 -12.39
CA PRO A 99 0.75 6.66 -13.71
C PRO A 99 -0.40 6.25 -14.63
N LYS A 100 -0.83 7.17 -15.50
CA LYS A 100 -1.81 6.90 -16.55
C LYS A 100 -1.16 7.15 -17.91
N PRO A 101 -1.42 6.29 -18.92
CA PRO A 101 -0.88 6.50 -20.25
C PRO A 101 -1.46 7.77 -20.89
N PRO A 102 -0.75 8.38 -21.87
CA PRO A 102 0.54 7.95 -22.41
C PRO A 102 1.71 8.26 -21.46
N PHE A 103 2.63 7.31 -21.30
CA PHE A 103 3.83 7.51 -20.49
C PHE A 103 4.87 8.25 -21.33
N PRO A 104 5.61 9.23 -20.76
CA PRO A 104 6.69 9.88 -21.49
C PRO A 104 7.71 8.81 -21.91
N GLU A 105 8.17 8.87 -23.16
CA GLU A 105 9.24 7.98 -23.60
C GLU A 105 10.49 8.21 -22.74
N PRO A 106 11.22 7.15 -22.39
CA PRO A 106 12.45 7.29 -21.63
C PRO A 106 13.46 8.09 -22.46
N SER A 107 13.98 9.18 -21.90
CA SER A 107 15.10 9.96 -22.46
C SER A 107 16.43 9.24 -22.32
#